data_AF-A0A094G0R7-F1
#
_entry.id   AF-A0A094G0R7-F1
#
_cell.length_a   1.000
_cell.length_b   1.000
_cell.length_c   1.000
_cell.angle_alpha   90.00
_cell.angle_beta   90.00
_cell.angle_gamma   90.00
#
_symmetry.space_group_name_H-M   'P 1'
#
loop_
_entity.id
_entity.type
_entity.pdbx_description
1 polymer ?
#
loop_
_entity_poly.entity_id
_entity_poly.type
_entity_poly.pdbx_seq_one_letter_code
_entity_poly.pdbx_strand_id
1 'polypeptide(L)'
;MGGRAVIVGFSAIAIGLFYEFLLKDILFIAIGIGRVVQPIEDFPYNCHKIFGSENILESCEDLWLDDEGRTLYGACVDLKSRHEWSPGGDNFNVSGRTPNGRFVALNIDSPGLDGNYGATRLQITGDYHGPAGSKAIDPNGFDVEILPNDRLRFWMTNLRPPVDVISGEYLDATNIGANATVESFELVRGEDTLKWTGTFGANDRVVHSANNVAADLNGGFVVSNDHSTPFGLRRSLDLFLGGGSVAHCTSFNDCKIVVDGISFPNGLVRGLDGLFYVPSSMSGRIGVYSLSSAGLTKTDEIEVGMPIDNLSVDANGDIFAAAFPDSLKLVKEVRISAGLVVPGTVWQIRKVSSESDESRKGKGSITGNYRVWKVLEDRDGKVMPSAMTVAVHDSKTGRIFLGSVLGGHLTVCEPIPIANGQQEALLSTKTWEHHDKRDNAVALARGIPSEEHIIF
;
A
#
# COMPACT_ATOMS: atom_id res chain seq x y z
N MET A 1 -37.31 -40.14 -3.29
CA MET A 1 -36.19 -39.83 -2.36
C MET A 1 -34.92 -39.36 -3.09
N GLY A 2 -34.58 -39.87 -4.28
CA GLY A 2 -33.37 -39.46 -5.02
C GLY A 2 -33.26 -37.97 -5.40
N GLY A 3 -34.35 -37.31 -5.84
CA GLY A 3 -34.29 -35.90 -6.25
C GLY A 3 -33.94 -34.91 -5.13
N ARG A 4 -34.37 -35.18 -3.89
CA ARG A 4 -34.04 -34.33 -2.73
C ARG A 4 -32.57 -34.48 -2.30
N ALA A 5 -32.04 -35.70 -2.33
CA ALA A 5 -30.64 -35.95 -2.03
C ALA A 5 -29.70 -35.29 -3.06
N VAL A 6 -30.09 -35.30 -4.34
CA VAL A 6 -29.34 -34.62 -5.41
C VAL A 6 -29.34 -33.11 -5.22
N ILE A 7 -30.49 -32.49 -4.92
CA ILE A 7 -30.58 -31.03 -4.67
C ILE A 7 -29.72 -30.64 -3.46
N VAL A 8 -29.82 -31.38 -2.35
CA VAL A 8 -29.01 -31.11 -1.14
C VAL A 8 -27.51 -31.25 -1.43
N GLY A 9 -27.12 -32.27 -2.20
CA GLY A 9 -25.73 -32.45 -2.62
C GLY A 9 -25.20 -31.28 -3.46
N PHE A 10 -25.96 -30.82 -4.46
CA PHE A 10 -25.58 -29.67 -5.27
C PHE A 10 -25.51 -28.38 -4.45
N SER A 11 -26.46 -28.14 -3.55
CA SER A 11 -26.43 -26.96 -2.67
C SER A 11 -25.21 -26.96 -1.75
N ALA A 12 -24.84 -28.12 -1.17
CA ALA A 12 -23.66 -28.23 -0.32
C ALA A 12 -22.37 -27.94 -1.10
N ILE A 13 -22.24 -28.45 -2.33
CA ILE A 13 -21.09 -28.16 -3.20
C ILE A 13 -21.02 -26.66 -3.53
N ALA A 14 -22.14 -26.05 -3.93
CA ALA A 14 -22.19 -24.63 -4.25
C ALA A 14 -21.80 -23.74 -3.06
N ILE A 15 -22.30 -24.06 -1.85
CA ILE A 15 -21.93 -23.36 -0.61
C ILE A 15 -20.45 -23.57 -0.28
N GLY A 16 -19.94 -24.79 -0.43
CA GLY A 16 -18.53 -25.10 -0.20
C GLY A 16 -17.59 -24.32 -1.13
N LEU A 17 -17.92 -24.25 -2.43
CA LEU A 17 -17.17 -23.45 -3.40
C LEU A 17 -17.25 -21.95 -3.10
N PHE A 18 -18.46 -21.46 -2.78
CA PHE A 18 -18.64 -20.06 -2.38
C PHE A 18 -17.83 -19.70 -1.12
N TYR A 19 -17.79 -20.62 -0.14
CA TYR A 19 -16.97 -20.44 1.04
C TYR A 19 -15.48 -20.40 0.70
N GLU A 20 -14.97 -21.41 -0.01
CA GLU A 20 -13.54 -21.56 -0.26
C GLU A 20 -12.98 -20.47 -1.18
N PHE A 21 -13.72 -20.08 -2.23
CA PHE A 21 -13.22 -19.16 -3.25
C PHE A 21 -13.60 -17.69 -3.05
N LEU A 22 -14.52 -17.39 -2.13
CA LEU A 22 -14.94 -16.00 -1.87
C LEU A 22 -14.95 -15.65 -0.39
N LEU A 23 -15.76 -16.35 0.41
CA LEU A 23 -16.06 -15.90 1.77
C LEU A 23 -14.88 -16.05 2.73
N LYS A 24 -14.06 -17.10 2.56
CA LYS A 24 -12.94 -17.42 3.45
C LYS A 24 -11.93 -16.28 3.55
N ASP A 25 -11.43 -15.78 2.43
CA ASP A 25 -10.46 -14.68 2.42
C ASP A 25 -11.10 -13.38 2.95
N ILE A 26 -12.36 -13.11 2.61
CA ILE A 26 -13.07 -11.95 3.14
C ILE A 26 -13.13 -12.01 4.68
N LEU A 27 -13.52 -13.15 5.25
CA LEU A 27 -13.67 -13.29 6.70
C LEU A 27 -12.33 -13.27 7.44
N PHE A 28 -11.35 -14.03 6.98
CA PHE A 28 -10.13 -14.29 7.74
C PHE A 28 -8.95 -13.41 7.32
N ILE A 29 -8.92 -12.93 6.08
CA ILE A 29 -7.87 -12.03 5.59
C ILE A 29 -8.38 -10.59 5.60
N ALA A 30 -9.42 -10.25 4.83
CA ALA A 30 -9.87 -8.87 4.72
C ALA A 30 -10.38 -8.31 6.05
N ILE A 31 -11.29 -9.02 6.72
CA ILE A 31 -11.84 -8.62 8.02
C ILE A 31 -10.88 -8.98 9.16
N GLY A 32 -10.15 -10.09 9.05
CA GLY A 32 -9.21 -10.53 10.08
C GLY A 32 -9.88 -11.19 11.29
N ILE A 33 -10.96 -11.96 11.12
CA ILE A 33 -11.61 -12.66 12.24
C ILE A 33 -10.59 -13.58 12.96
N GLY A 34 -10.39 -13.33 14.25
CA GLY A 34 -9.44 -14.08 15.08
C GLY A 34 -7.97 -13.65 14.93
N ARG A 35 -7.69 -12.57 14.18
CA ARG A 35 -6.34 -12.02 14.05
C ARG A 35 -5.86 -11.46 15.38
N VAL A 36 -4.64 -11.85 15.76
CA VAL A 36 -3.91 -11.24 16.86
C VAL A 36 -3.05 -10.10 16.32
N VAL A 37 -3.27 -8.90 16.86
CA VAL A 37 -2.49 -7.70 16.55
C VAL A 37 -1.58 -7.43 17.75
N GLN A 38 -0.28 -7.39 17.52
CA GLN A 38 0.75 -7.22 18.54
C GLN A 38 0.93 -5.76 18.93
N PRO A 39 1.29 -5.50 20.20
CA PRO A 39 1.69 -4.18 20.63
C PRO A 39 3.10 -3.85 20.08
N ILE A 40 3.40 -2.56 19.90
CA ILE A 40 4.69 -2.11 19.35
C ILE A 40 5.88 -2.56 20.20
N GLU A 41 5.69 -2.76 21.50
CA GLU A 41 6.72 -3.23 22.42
C GLU A 41 7.21 -4.66 22.15
N ASP A 42 6.53 -5.43 21.29
CA ASP A 42 6.97 -6.77 20.88
C ASP A 42 8.10 -6.73 19.84
N PHE A 43 8.45 -5.56 19.31
CA PHE A 43 9.42 -5.39 18.22
C PHE A 43 10.67 -4.65 18.68
N PRO A 44 11.87 -5.00 18.16
CA PRO A 44 13.15 -4.47 18.62
C PRO A 44 13.47 -3.09 18.02
N TYR A 45 12.51 -2.16 18.08
CA TYR A 45 12.63 -0.82 17.54
C TYR A 45 12.23 0.22 18.58
N ASN A 46 12.93 1.35 18.58
CA ASN A 46 12.50 2.56 19.27
C ASN A 46 11.91 3.52 18.24
N CYS A 47 10.62 3.81 18.36
CA CYS A 47 9.91 4.63 17.39
C CYS A 47 9.51 5.98 17.97
N HIS A 48 9.62 7.03 17.17
CA HIS A 48 9.14 8.36 17.54
C HIS A 48 8.46 9.05 16.36
N LYS A 49 7.56 9.97 16.70
CA LYS A 49 6.76 10.73 15.74
C LYS A 49 7.59 11.90 15.21
N ILE A 50 7.55 12.09 13.91
CA ILE A 50 8.14 13.21 13.19
C ILE A 50 7.02 14.15 12.76
N PHE A 51 7.13 15.39 13.19
CA PHE A 51 6.27 16.47 12.76
C PHE A 51 7.02 17.40 11.81
N GLY A 52 6.28 18.19 11.06
CA GLY A 52 6.85 19.27 10.27
C GLY A 52 6.15 20.58 10.59
N SER A 53 6.78 21.69 10.20
CA SER A 53 6.18 23.01 10.35
C SER A 53 4.82 23.07 9.66
N GLU A 54 3.87 23.77 10.28
CA GLU A 54 2.52 23.97 9.71
C GLU A 54 1.85 22.66 9.24
N ASN A 55 2.08 21.57 9.97
CA ASN A 55 1.51 20.25 9.68
C ASN A 55 1.83 19.71 8.28
N ILE A 56 2.98 20.10 7.70
CA ILE A 56 3.36 19.72 6.33
C ILE A 56 3.46 18.19 6.14
N LEU A 57 3.60 17.42 7.23
CA LEU A 57 3.70 15.96 7.23
C LEU A 57 2.37 15.24 7.53
N GLU A 58 1.24 15.94 7.51
CA GLU A 58 -0.07 15.29 7.55
C GLU A 58 -0.34 14.47 6.29
N SER A 59 -1.08 13.36 6.44
CA SER A 59 -1.63 12.54 5.34
C SER A 59 -0.63 12.26 4.21
N CYS A 60 0.63 11.99 4.57
CA CYS A 60 1.64 11.56 3.62
C CYS A 60 1.40 10.09 3.25
N GLU A 61 0.58 9.87 2.23
CA GLU A 61 0.05 8.55 1.87
C GLU A 61 1.13 7.65 1.26
N ASP A 62 2.13 8.25 0.62
CA ASP A 62 3.26 7.51 0.05
C ASP A 62 4.60 8.20 0.34
N LEU A 63 5.67 7.41 0.30
CA LEU A 63 7.04 7.80 0.64
C LEU A 63 8.04 7.12 -0.28
N TRP A 64 9.13 7.82 -0.63
CA TRP A 64 10.24 7.25 -1.40
C TRP A 64 11.58 7.78 -0.88
N LEU A 65 12.58 6.90 -0.74
CA LEU A 65 13.90 7.26 -0.22
C LEU A 65 14.94 7.28 -1.35
N ASP A 66 15.60 8.43 -1.54
CA ASP A 66 16.85 8.50 -2.29
C ASP A 66 17.97 7.97 -1.39
N ASP A 67 18.31 6.69 -1.55
CA ASP A 67 19.37 6.04 -0.76
C ASP A 67 20.73 6.75 -0.89
N GLU A 68 21.04 7.32 -2.05
CA GLU A 68 22.28 8.03 -2.32
C GLU A 68 22.21 9.49 -1.83
N GLY A 69 21.13 10.19 -2.18
CA GLY A 69 20.89 11.58 -1.77
C GLY A 69 20.50 11.74 -0.29
N ARG A 70 20.26 10.64 0.43
CA ARG A 70 19.85 10.60 1.84
C ARG A 70 18.64 11.49 2.13
N THR A 71 17.72 11.53 1.17
CA THR A 71 16.53 12.37 1.21
C THR A 71 15.28 11.51 1.11
N LEU A 72 14.41 11.59 2.10
CA LEU A 72 13.09 10.98 2.07
C LEU A 72 12.11 11.98 1.47
N TYR A 73 11.43 11.58 0.41
CA TYR A 73 10.36 12.32 -0.23
C TYR A 73 9.00 11.78 0.20
N GLY A 74 8.00 12.64 0.28
CA GLY A 74 6.64 12.24 0.62
C GLY A 74 5.57 13.00 -0.15
N ALA A 75 4.47 12.30 -0.44
CA ALA A 75 3.28 12.83 -1.11
C ALA A 75 2.18 13.10 -0.08
N CYS A 76 1.95 14.36 0.26
CA CYS A 76 1.16 14.76 1.42
C CYS A 76 0.00 15.69 1.06
N VAL A 77 -1.06 15.67 1.87
CA VAL A 77 -2.20 16.62 1.85
C VAL A 77 -2.54 17.00 3.29
N ASP A 78 -3.44 17.95 3.57
CA ASP A 78 -3.96 18.06 4.94
C ASP A 78 -5.03 17.01 5.24
N LEU A 79 -5.15 16.65 6.52
CA LEU A 79 -6.13 15.67 6.97
C LEU A 79 -7.57 16.06 6.65
N LYS A 80 -7.91 17.34 6.78
CA LYS A 80 -9.28 17.81 6.48
C LYS A 80 -9.59 17.59 5.00
N SER A 81 -8.72 17.99 4.09
CA SER A 81 -8.90 17.75 2.65
C SER A 81 -9.00 16.26 2.35
N ARG A 82 -8.19 15.39 2.99
CA ARG A 82 -8.27 13.94 2.77
C ARG A 82 -9.61 13.33 3.18
N HIS A 83 -10.21 13.80 4.26
CA HIS A 83 -11.55 13.33 4.66
C HIS A 83 -12.64 13.76 3.69
N GLU A 84 -12.51 14.95 3.09
CA GLU A 84 -13.50 15.49 2.16
C GLU A 84 -13.30 14.97 0.73
N TRP A 85 -12.04 14.76 0.32
CA TRP A 85 -11.63 14.37 -1.01
C TRP A 85 -10.59 13.25 -0.95
N SER A 86 -11.10 12.02 -1.06
CA SER A 86 -10.29 10.80 -1.19
C SER A 86 -11.03 9.82 -2.10
N PRO A 87 -10.86 9.93 -3.42
CA PRO A 87 -11.52 9.05 -4.38
C PRO A 87 -11.31 7.56 -4.10
N GLY A 88 -10.12 7.13 -3.67
CA GLY A 88 -9.84 5.73 -3.27
C GLY A 88 -10.70 5.26 -2.08
N GLY A 89 -11.14 6.17 -1.22
CA GLY A 89 -12.05 5.93 -0.11
C GLY A 89 -13.53 6.19 -0.40
N ASP A 90 -13.90 6.46 -1.65
CA ASP A 90 -15.24 6.91 -2.10
C ASP A 90 -15.70 8.28 -1.52
N ASN A 91 -14.76 9.16 -1.14
CA ASN A 91 -15.06 10.52 -0.71
C ASN A 91 -14.85 11.53 -1.84
N PHE A 92 -15.93 12.19 -2.27
CA PHE A 92 -15.97 13.05 -3.46
C PHE A 92 -16.44 14.49 -3.17
N ASN A 93 -16.29 14.98 -1.94
CA ASN A 93 -16.71 16.33 -1.55
C ASN A 93 -15.67 17.39 -1.97
N VAL A 94 -15.75 17.84 -3.22
CA VAL A 94 -14.89 18.89 -3.76
C VAL A 94 -15.00 20.23 -3.00
N SER A 95 -16.15 20.54 -2.39
CA SER A 95 -16.33 21.78 -1.63
C SER A 95 -15.62 21.77 -0.27
N GLY A 96 -15.39 20.59 0.30
CA GLY A 96 -14.61 20.41 1.53
C GLY A 96 -13.09 20.28 1.28
N ARG A 97 -12.70 19.89 0.06
CA ARG A 97 -11.31 19.78 -0.39
C ARG A 97 -10.54 21.08 -0.19
N THR A 98 -9.32 21.00 0.32
CA THR A 98 -8.37 22.10 0.29
C THR A 98 -7.29 21.87 -0.80
N PRO A 99 -6.93 22.90 -1.59
CA PRO A 99 -5.97 22.78 -2.69
C PRO A 99 -4.50 22.84 -2.23
N ASN A 100 -4.13 22.06 -1.20
CA ASN A 100 -2.82 22.18 -0.54
C ASN A 100 -1.92 20.94 -0.66
N GLY A 101 -2.24 20.02 -1.58
CA GLY A 101 -1.39 18.89 -1.87
C GLY A 101 0.03 19.33 -2.20
N ARG A 102 0.99 18.52 -1.78
CA ARG A 102 2.40 18.90 -1.76
C ARG A 102 3.30 17.68 -1.77
N PHE A 103 4.46 17.87 -2.38
CA PHE A 103 5.62 17.05 -2.09
C PHE A 103 6.43 17.67 -0.97
N VAL A 104 6.96 16.81 -0.11
CA VAL A 104 7.90 17.18 0.95
C VAL A 104 9.22 16.45 0.77
N ALA A 105 10.30 17.04 1.26
CA ALA A 105 11.62 16.43 1.34
C ALA A 105 12.17 16.54 2.76
N LEU A 106 12.82 15.48 3.25
CA LEU A 106 13.43 15.40 4.57
C LEU A 106 14.86 14.87 4.44
N ASN A 107 15.84 15.54 5.05
CA ASN A 107 17.20 15.00 5.14
C ASN A 107 17.26 14.00 6.29
N ILE A 108 17.35 12.72 5.97
CA ILE A 108 17.24 11.66 6.98
C ILE A 108 18.50 11.49 7.83
N ASP A 109 19.63 12.08 7.46
CA ASP A 109 20.88 11.93 8.23
C ASP A 109 21.16 13.13 9.15
N SER A 110 20.32 14.16 9.13
CA SER A 110 20.50 15.39 9.93
C SER A 110 19.23 15.77 10.70
N PRO A 111 18.80 14.98 11.70
CA PRO A 111 17.69 15.39 12.56
C PRO A 111 18.04 16.66 13.34
N GLY A 112 17.06 17.55 13.46
CA GLY A 112 17.11 18.74 14.30
C GLY A 112 17.08 18.40 15.78
N LEU A 113 17.27 19.42 16.63
CA LEU A 113 17.23 19.27 18.10
C LEU A 113 15.87 18.83 18.63
N ASP A 114 14.81 19.03 17.85
CA ASP A 114 13.45 18.60 18.11
C ASP A 114 13.19 17.13 17.70
N GLY A 115 14.20 16.45 17.14
CA GLY A 115 14.07 15.10 16.61
C GLY A 115 13.38 15.03 15.24
N ASN A 116 13.03 16.17 14.64
CA ASN A 116 12.44 16.23 13.31
C ASN A 116 13.51 16.32 12.22
N TYR A 117 13.18 15.94 10.99
CA TYR A 117 14.14 15.88 9.88
C TYR A 117 14.08 17.09 8.94
N GLY A 118 13.69 18.25 9.50
CA GLY A 118 13.68 19.54 8.77
C GLY A 118 12.86 19.51 7.48
N ALA A 119 11.65 18.94 7.52
CA ALA A 119 10.82 18.76 6.34
C ALA A 119 10.55 20.08 5.59
N THR A 120 10.77 20.10 4.29
CA THR A 120 10.51 21.26 3.43
C THR A 120 9.53 20.92 2.32
N ARG A 121 8.75 21.93 1.88
CA ARG A 121 7.87 21.81 0.71
C ARG A 121 8.70 21.95 -0.56
N LEU A 122 8.51 21.05 -1.52
CA LEU A 122 9.03 21.26 -2.88
C LEU A 122 8.18 22.26 -3.65
N GLN A 123 8.84 23.15 -4.39
CA GLN A 123 8.21 24.19 -5.20
C GLN A 123 7.90 23.65 -6.59
N ILE A 124 6.61 23.53 -6.92
CA ILE A 124 6.19 23.10 -8.25
C ILE A 124 6.34 24.27 -9.24
N THR A 125 7.07 24.03 -10.32
CA THR A 125 7.32 25.03 -11.37
C THR A 125 6.98 24.50 -12.76
N GLY A 126 7.04 25.39 -13.77
CA GLY A 126 6.62 25.11 -15.14
C GLY A 126 5.16 25.44 -15.41
N ASP A 127 4.67 25.02 -16.57
CA ASP A 127 3.31 25.33 -17.06
C ASP A 127 2.27 24.31 -16.58
N TYR A 128 2.42 23.79 -15.36
CA TYR A 128 1.45 22.86 -14.77
C TYR A 128 0.07 23.53 -14.62
N HIS A 129 -1.00 22.85 -15.00
CA HIS A 129 -2.37 23.33 -14.80
C HIS A 129 -3.19 22.27 -14.06
N GLY A 130 -3.55 22.60 -12.82
CA GLY A 130 -4.47 21.83 -12.01
C GLY A 130 -5.94 22.16 -12.33
N PRO A 131 -6.87 21.57 -11.56
CA PRO A 131 -8.31 21.78 -11.71
C PRO A 131 -8.68 23.26 -11.64
N ALA A 132 -9.65 23.68 -12.46
CA ALA A 132 -10.14 25.05 -12.54
C ALA A 132 -9.03 26.10 -12.79
N GLY A 133 -7.96 25.72 -13.49
CA GLY A 133 -6.82 26.59 -13.78
C GLY A 133 -5.89 26.86 -12.59
N SER A 134 -6.09 26.18 -11.46
CA SER A 134 -5.21 26.30 -10.29
C SER A 134 -3.83 25.69 -10.52
N LYS A 135 -2.92 25.85 -9.54
CA LYS A 135 -1.64 25.12 -9.47
C LYS A 135 -1.67 24.00 -8.42
N ALA A 136 -2.87 23.61 -7.98
CA ALA A 136 -3.05 22.60 -6.95
C ALA A 136 -2.84 21.20 -7.51
N ILE A 137 -2.18 20.35 -6.73
CA ILE A 137 -2.08 18.91 -6.96
C ILE A 137 -2.87 18.16 -5.87
N ASP A 138 -3.32 16.96 -6.20
CA ASP A 138 -4.02 16.03 -5.30
C ASP A 138 -3.24 14.71 -5.27
N PRO A 139 -2.05 14.70 -4.67
CA PRO A 139 -1.17 13.55 -4.71
C PRO A 139 -1.74 12.37 -3.93
N ASN A 140 -1.55 11.18 -4.48
CA ASN A 140 -1.74 9.91 -3.80
C ASN A 140 -0.40 9.16 -3.82
N GLY A 141 -0.30 8.04 -4.55
CA GLY A 141 0.96 7.31 -4.71
C GLY A 141 1.91 7.93 -5.74
N PHE A 142 3.21 7.72 -5.55
CA PHE A 142 4.25 8.18 -6.47
C PHE A 142 5.47 7.26 -6.47
N ASP A 143 6.24 7.31 -7.55
CA ASP A 143 7.54 6.66 -7.66
C ASP A 143 8.54 7.58 -8.35
N VAL A 144 9.83 7.28 -8.18
CA VAL A 144 10.93 8.10 -8.67
C VAL A 144 11.93 7.24 -9.42
N GLU A 145 12.24 7.62 -10.66
CA GLU A 145 13.38 7.08 -11.40
C GLU A 145 14.58 8.03 -11.34
N ILE A 146 15.77 7.47 -11.12
CA ILE A 146 17.03 8.21 -11.14
C ILE A 146 17.51 8.34 -12.59
N LEU A 147 17.69 9.57 -13.05
CA LEU A 147 18.20 9.93 -14.36
C LEU A 147 19.68 10.34 -14.28
N PRO A 148 20.40 10.39 -15.42
CA PRO A 148 21.77 10.92 -15.44
C PRO A 148 21.87 12.36 -14.90
N ASN A 149 23.06 12.68 -14.36
CA ASN A 149 23.42 13.98 -13.79
C ASN A 149 22.59 14.39 -12.57
N ASP A 150 22.41 13.46 -11.61
CA ASP A 150 21.71 13.71 -10.35
C ASP A 150 20.28 14.24 -10.51
N ARG A 151 19.63 13.89 -11.62
CA ARG A 151 18.24 14.26 -11.87
C ARG A 151 17.34 13.13 -11.41
N LEU A 152 16.25 13.49 -10.76
CA LEU A 152 15.19 12.60 -10.33
C LEU A 152 13.95 12.91 -11.17
N ARG A 153 13.30 11.88 -11.73
CA ARG A 153 11.98 12.04 -12.33
C ARG A 153 10.93 11.37 -11.45
N PHE A 154 9.98 12.18 -11.01
CA PHE A 154 8.84 11.78 -10.24
C PHE A 154 7.69 11.44 -11.18
N TRP A 155 7.02 10.32 -10.90
CA TRP A 155 5.73 9.94 -11.47
C TRP A 155 4.72 9.95 -10.32
N MET A 156 3.65 10.73 -10.44
CA MET A 156 2.73 10.96 -9.33
C MET A 156 1.29 10.75 -9.78
N THR A 157 0.57 9.85 -9.12
CA THR A 157 -0.89 9.79 -9.30
C THR A 157 -1.54 11.06 -8.74
N ASN A 158 -2.45 11.63 -9.52
CA ASN A 158 -3.10 12.90 -9.21
C ASN A 158 -4.62 12.75 -9.27
N LEU A 159 -5.25 12.79 -8.10
CA LEU A 159 -6.67 12.53 -7.91
C LEU A 159 -7.50 13.80 -8.09
N ARG A 160 -7.40 14.42 -9.25
CA ARG A 160 -7.98 15.74 -9.52
C ARG A 160 -9.52 15.72 -9.49
N PRO A 161 -10.17 16.72 -8.89
CA PRO A 161 -11.59 16.96 -9.14
C PRO A 161 -11.87 17.17 -10.63
N PRO A 162 -12.97 16.60 -11.16
CA PRO A 162 -13.38 16.84 -12.54
C PRO A 162 -13.89 18.27 -12.70
N VAL A 163 -13.63 18.86 -13.87
CA VAL A 163 -14.08 20.21 -14.23
C VAL A 163 -14.68 20.23 -15.63
N ASP A 164 -15.63 21.12 -15.86
CA ASP A 164 -16.15 21.39 -17.19
C ASP A 164 -15.10 22.13 -18.02
N VAL A 165 -14.84 21.64 -19.23
CA VAL A 165 -13.73 22.15 -20.07
C VAL A 165 -13.98 23.54 -20.63
N ILE A 166 -15.24 24.02 -20.65
CA ILE A 166 -15.60 25.33 -21.19
C ILE A 166 -15.66 26.38 -20.08
N SER A 167 -16.42 26.09 -19.03
CA SER A 167 -16.64 27.01 -17.91
C SER A 167 -15.54 26.98 -16.86
N GLY A 168 -14.79 25.87 -16.75
CA GLY A 168 -13.80 25.65 -15.69
C GLY A 168 -14.41 25.30 -14.33
N GLU A 169 -15.73 25.20 -14.23
CA GLU A 169 -16.45 24.89 -13.00
C GLU A 169 -16.27 23.42 -12.60
N TYR A 170 -16.28 23.16 -11.28
CA TYR A 170 -16.23 21.80 -10.76
C TYR A 170 -17.50 21.01 -11.12
N LEU A 171 -17.29 19.77 -11.54
CA LEU A 171 -18.37 18.82 -11.81
C LEU A 171 -18.60 17.90 -10.60
N ASP A 172 -19.81 17.34 -10.53
CA ASP A 172 -20.17 16.38 -9.49
C ASP A 172 -19.49 15.02 -9.73
N ALA A 173 -18.41 14.79 -8.98
CA ALA A 173 -17.61 13.58 -9.06
C ALA A 173 -18.35 12.31 -8.60
N THR A 174 -19.48 12.41 -7.88
CA THR A 174 -20.27 11.21 -7.52
C THR A 174 -20.87 10.52 -8.75
N ASN A 175 -21.03 11.26 -9.85
CA ASN A 175 -21.65 10.80 -11.09
C ASN A 175 -20.66 10.50 -12.22
N ILE A 176 -19.40 10.93 -12.09
CA ILE A 176 -18.39 10.79 -13.15
C ILE A 176 -17.01 10.32 -12.66
N GLY A 177 -16.80 10.27 -11.34
CA GLY A 177 -15.54 9.95 -10.71
C GLY A 177 -14.54 11.12 -10.71
N ALA A 178 -13.36 10.88 -10.13
CA ALA A 178 -12.25 11.82 -10.21
C ALA A 178 -11.64 11.83 -11.63
N ASN A 179 -11.01 12.96 -11.99
CA ASN A 179 -10.21 13.09 -13.21
C ASN A 179 -8.77 12.65 -12.94
N ALA A 180 -8.61 11.35 -12.64
CA ALA A 180 -7.33 10.75 -12.28
C ALA A 180 -6.31 10.86 -13.42
N THR A 181 -5.09 11.28 -13.09
CA THR A 181 -3.93 11.31 -14.01
C THR A 181 -2.67 10.82 -13.33
N VAL A 182 -1.61 10.67 -14.13
CA VAL A 182 -0.24 10.60 -13.63
C VAL A 182 0.51 11.84 -14.11
N GLU A 183 1.06 12.62 -13.19
CA GLU A 183 1.89 13.78 -13.49
C GLU A 183 3.36 13.40 -13.45
N SER A 184 4.15 13.96 -14.36
CA SER A 184 5.60 13.83 -14.34
C SER A 184 6.26 15.14 -13.93
N PHE A 185 7.29 15.03 -13.08
CA PHE A 185 8.11 16.15 -12.67
C PHE A 185 9.59 15.76 -12.66
N GLU A 186 10.48 16.73 -12.83
CA GLU A 186 11.92 16.56 -12.67
C GLU A 186 12.47 17.47 -11.57
N LEU A 187 13.42 16.95 -10.80
CA LEU A 187 14.16 17.66 -9.76
C LEU A 187 15.64 17.32 -9.87
N VAL A 188 16.52 18.28 -9.59
CA VAL A 188 17.96 18.02 -9.41
C VAL A 188 18.21 17.78 -7.93
N ARG A 189 18.94 16.72 -7.55
CA ARG A 189 19.22 16.39 -6.15
C ARG A 189 19.75 17.59 -5.37
N GLY A 190 19.21 17.79 -4.17
CA GLY A 190 19.56 18.90 -3.30
C GLY A 190 18.88 20.23 -3.63
N GLU A 191 18.19 20.35 -4.77
CA GLU A 191 17.33 21.50 -5.06
C GLU A 191 15.94 21.34 -4.43
N ASP A 192 15.21 22.46 -4.35
CA ASP A 192 13.84 22.51 -3.80
C ASP A 192 12.77 22.62 -4.90
N THR A 193 13.16 22.60 -6.17
CA THR A 193 12.28 22.88 -7.30
C THR A 193 11.92 21.60 -8.04
N LEU A 194 10.61 21.34 -8.12
CA LEU A 194 10.01 20.20 -8.80
C LEU A 194 9.36 20.70 -10.10
N LYS A 195 10.10 20.62 -11.21
CA LYS A 195 9.67 21.15 -12.50
C LYS A 195 8.73 20.17 -13.20
N TRP A 196 7.49 20.59 -13.46
CA TRP A 196 6.54 19.77 -14.21
C TRP A 196 6.98 19.55 -15.66
N THR A 197 6.81 18.31 -16.14
CA THR A 197 7.21 17.89 -17.49
C THR A 197 6.07 17.29 -18.32
N GLY A 198 4.96 16.87 -17.70
CA GLY A 198 3.81 16.38 -18.45
C GLY A 198 2.69 15.77 -17.61
N THR A 199 1.53 15.61 -18.24
CA THR A 199 0.35 14.94 -17.68
C THR A 199 0.00 13.75 -18.56
N PHE A 200 -0.18 12.59 -17.93
CA PHE A 200 -0.39 11.30 -18.58
C PHE A 200 -1.67 10.62 -18.08
N GLY A 201 -2.15 9.62 -18.81
CA GLY A 201 -3.23 8.74 -18.36
C GLY A 201 -4.64 9.27 -18.55
N ALA A 202 -4.84 10.54 -18.92
CA ALA A 202 -6.15 11.13 -19.20
C ALA A 202 -6.87 10.53 -20.44
N ASN A 203 -6.30 9.51 -21.08
CA ASN A 203 -6.77 8.91 -22.33
C ASN A 203 -7.78 7.78 -22.06
N ASP A 204 -8.87 7.74 -22.84
CA ASP A 204 -9.88 6.67 -22.95
C ASP A 204 -10.32 5.98 -21.64
N ARG A 205 -10.17 6.64 -20.49
CA ARG A 205 -10.45 6.11 -19.14
C ARG A 205 -9.62 4.88 -18.76
N VAL A 206 -8.41 4.73 -19.30
CA VAL A 206 -7.49 3.66 -18.90
C VAL A 206 -6.98 3.89 -17.48
N VAL A 207 -6.59 5.12 -17.16
CA VAL A 207 -6.27 5.57 -15.80
C VAL A 207 -7.50 6.25 -15.23
N HIS A 208 -8.34 5.49 -14.52
CA HIS A 208 -9.68 5.95 -14.10
C HIS A 208 -9.90 5.90 -12.60
N SER A 209 -9.10 5.13 -11.87
CA SER A 209 -9.12 5.07 -10.41
C SER A 209 -7.70 4.86 -9.87
N ALA A 210 -6.78 5.68 -10.40
CA ALA A 210 -5.36 5.58 -10.10
C ALA A 210 -5.11 5.55 -8.58
N ASN A 211 -4.30 4.61 -8.10
CA ASN A 211 -3.94 4.52 -6.70
C ASN A 211 -2.46 4.81 -6.51
N ASN A 212 -1.59 4.05 -7.17
CA ASN A 212 -0.15 4.26 -7.16
C ASN A 212 0.48 3.92 -8.53
N VAL A 213 1.74 4.29 -8.71
CA VAL A 213 2.51 4.19 -9.95
C VAL A 213 3.90 3.64 -9.66
N ALA A 214 4.47 2.86 -10.59
CA ALA A 214 5.87 2.47 -10.58
C ALA A 214 6.50 2.77 -11.94
N ALA A 215 7.69 3.36 -11.94
CA ALA A 215 8.42 3.67 -13.17
C ALA A 215 8.83 2.38 -13.90
N ASP A 216 8.69 2.36 -15.22
CA ASP A 216 9.13 1.21 -16.03
C ASP A 216 10.60 1.29 -16.47
N LEU A 217 11.27 2.39 -16.10
CA LEU A 217 12.66 2.76 -16.42
C LEU A 217 12.94 2.90 -17.93
N ASN A 218 11.90 3.00 -18.76
CA ASN A 218 11.96 3.24 -20.20
C ASN A 218 11.22 4.54 -20.58
N GLY A 219 11.04 5.44 -19.60
CA GLY A 219 10.31 6.70 -19.74
C GLY A 219 8.79 6.56 -19.69
N GLY A 220 8.28 5.38 -19.35
CA GLY A 220 6.87 5.12 -19.04
C GLY A 220 6.69 4.67 -17.59
N PHE A 221 5.50 4.14 -17.30
CA PHE A 221 5.13 3.69 -15.96
C PHE A 221 4.01 2.66 -15.98
N VAL A 222 3.91 1.92 -14.89
CA VAL A 222 2.80 1.04 -14.57
C VAL A 222 1.98 1.68 -13.44
N VAL A 223 0.66 1.69 -13.55
CA VAL A 223 -0.25 2.34 -12.57
C VAL A 223 -1.36 1.38 -12.15
N SER A 224 -1.64 1.30 -10.85
CA SER A 224 -2.78 0.55 -10.31
C SER A 224 -4.05 1.39 -10.39
N ASN A 225 -5.14 0.76 -10.80
CA ASN A 225 -6.50 1.27 -10.65
C ASN A 225 -7.18 0.45 -9.55
N ASP A 226 -7.42 1.04 -8.39
CA ASP A 226 -7.90 0.33 -7.20
C ASP A 226 -9.34 -0.21 -7.37
N HIS A 227 -10.11 0.38 -8.28
CA HIS A 227 -11.48 0.00 -8.58
C HIS A 227 -11.66 -0.40 -10.04
N SER A 228 -12.79 -1.05 -10.32
CA SER A 228 -13.16 -1.48 -11.68
C SER A 228 -13.77 -0.36 -12.51
N THR A 229 -14.37 0.64 -11.87
CA THR A 229 -15.00 1.79 -12.51
C THR A 229 -14.73 3.08 -11.72
N PRO A 230 -14.72 4.26 -12.38
CA PRO A 230 -14.46 5.53 -11.71
C PRO A 230 -15.57 5.96 -10.73
N PHE A 231 -16.79 5.46 -10.89
CA PHE A 231 -17.95 5.81 -10.06
C PHE A 231 -19.05 4.74 -10.13
N GLY A 232 -20.15 4.97 -9.39
CA GLY A 232 -21.40 4.23 -9.49
C GLY A 232 -21.49 2.96 -8.64
N LEU A 233 -22.63 2.28 -8.71
CA LEU A 233 -22.92 1.10 -7.86
C LEU A 233 -21.89 -0.03 -8.05
N ARG A 234 -21.37 -0.21 -9.27
CA ARG A 234 -20.34 -1.21 -9.55
C ARG A 234 -19.08 -0.96 -8.71
N ARG A 235 -18.63 0.29 -8.63
CA ARG A 235 -17.49 0.73 -7.80
C ARG A 235 -17.72 0.39 -6.33
N SER A 236 -18.88 0.76 -5.79
CA SER A 236 -19.20 0.50 -4.37
C SER A 236 -19.25 -0.99 -3.99
N LEU A 237 -19.39 -1.88 -4.97
CA LEU A 237 -19.37 -3.33 -4.78
C LEU A 237 -17.97 -3.95 -4.98
N ASP A 238 -16.97 -3.18 -5.41
CA ASP A 238 -15.61 -3.68 -5.62
C ASP A 238 -15.06 -4.35 -4.36
N LEU A 239 -15.41 -3.87 -3.15
CA LEU A 239 -14.97 -4.47 -1.87
C LEU A 239 -15.25 -5.98 -1.79
N PHE A 240 -16.29 -6.46 -2.46
CA PHE A 240 -16.67 -7.88 -2.47
C PHE A 240 -16.37 -8.57 -3.80
N LEU A 241 -16.39 -7.83 -4.90
CA LEU A 241 -16.29 -8.39 -6.26
C LEU A 241 -14.88 -8.29 -6.86
N GLY A 242 -14.00 -7.49 -6.26
CA GLY A 242 -12.74 -7.08 -6.86
C GLY A 242 -12.97 -6.38 -8.19
N GLY A 243 -11.99 -6.45 -9.09
CA GLY A 243 -12.10 -5.93 -10.46
C GLY A 243 -11.27 -4.69 -10.75
N GLY A 244 -10.43 -4.26 -9.81
CA GLY A 244 -9.34 -3.33 -10.09
C GLY A 244 -8.37 -3.88 -11.13
N SER A 245 -7.50 -3.02 -11.62
CA SER A 245 -6.63 -3.32 -12.75
C SER A 245 -5.26 -2.68 -12.60
N VAL A 246 -4.35 -3.05 -13.49
CA VAL A 246 -3.06 -2.39 -13.68
C VAL A 246 -2.96 -1.98 -15.14
N ALA A 247 -2.58 -0.73 -15.38
CA ALA A 247 -2.32 -0.19 -16.70
C ALA A 247 -0.82 0.10 -16.89
N HIS A 248 -0.36 -0.05 -18.12
CA HIS A 248 0.98 0.37 -18.55
C HIS A 248 0.83 1.55 -19.51
N CYS A 249 1.55 2.63 -19.23
CA CYS A 249 1.61 3.83 -20.05
C CYS A 249 3.03 4.05 -20.55
N THR A 250 3.19 4.21 -21.86
CA THR A 250 4.49 4.48 -22.48
C THR A 250 4.87 5.97 -22.36
N SER A 251 6.12 6.30 -22.70
CA SER A 251 6.61 7.69 -22.79
C SER A 251 5.82 8.57 -23.77
N PHE A 252 5.09 7.97 -24.71
CA PHE A 252 4.21 8.66 -25.65
C PHE A 252 2.77 8.82 -25.15
N ASN A 253 2.50 8.50 -23.88
CA ASN A 253 1.18 8.51 -23.28
C ASN A 253 0.18 7.52 -23.93
N ASP A 254 0.68 6.48 -24.62
CA ASP A 254 -0.14 5.31 -25.00
C ASP A 254 -0.32 4.42 -23.79
N CYS A 255 -1.55 4.32 -23.28
CA CYS A 255 -1.90 3.64 -22.03
C CYS A 255 -2.83 2.46 -22.31
N LYS A 256 -2.57 1.30 -21.70
CA LYS A 256 -3.40 0.09 -21.84
C LYS A 256 -3.53 -0.64 -20.52
N ILE A 257 -4.72 -1.18 -20.25
CA ILE A 257 -4.90 -2.16 -19.16
C ILE A 257 -4.11 -3.42 -19.54
N VAL A 258 -3.20 -3.84 -18.67
CA VAL A 258 -2.31 -4.99 -18.87
C VAL A 258 -2.59 -6.13 -17.88
N VAL A 259 -3.27 -5.84 -16.77
CA VAL A 259 -3.80 -6.84 -15.83
C VAL A 259 -5.15 -6.37 -15.33
N ASP A 260 -6.12 -7.26 -15.19
CA ASP A 260 -7.45 -6.98 -14.65
C ASP A 260 -7.87 -7.98 -13.56
N GLY A 261 -9.01 -7.74 -12.93
CA GLY A 261 -9.61 -8.66 -11.96
C GLY A 261 -8.92 -8.67 -10.58
N ILE A 262 -8.00 -7.75 -10.31
CA ILE A 262 -7.31 -7.68 -9.01
C ILE A 262 -8.24 -7.06 -7.98
N SER A 263 -8.26 -7.58 -6.76
CA SER A 263 -9.06 -7.02 -5.67
C SER A 263 -8.30 -5.88 -5.01
N PHE A 264 -8.66 -4.62 -5.29
CA PHE A 264 -7.98 -3.41 -4.77
C PHE A 264 -6.46 -3.46 -4.93
N PRO A 265 -5.95 -3.44 -6.17
CA PRO A 265 -4.53 -3.22 -6.37
C PRO A 265 -4.15 -1.85 -5.83
N ASN A 266 -3.12 -1.80 -5.00
CA ASN A 266 -2.72 -0.61 -4.27
C ASN A 266 -1.29 -0.17 -4.69
N GLY A 267 -0.42 0.23 -3.76
CA GLY A 267 0.97 0.62 -4.05
C GLY A 267 1.85 -0.47 -4.62
N LEU A 268 1.90 -0.53 -5.96
CA LEU A 268 2.78 -1.43 -6.68
C LEU A 268 4.20 -0.86 -6.78
N VAL A 269 5.20 -1.74 -6.89
CA VAL A 269 6.60 -1.35 -7.05
C VAL A 269 7.29 -2.18 -8.12
N ARG A 270 8.35 -1.62 -8.70
CA ARG A 270 9.31 -2.38 -9.52
C ARG A 270 10.50 -2.78 -8.64
N GLY A 271 10.74 -4.07 -8.49
CA GLY A 271 11.91 -4.58 -7.76
C GLY A 271 13.22 -4.33 -8.51
N LEU A 272 14.34 -4.45 -7.79
CA LEU A 272 15.68 -4.39 -8.38
C LEU A 272 15.94 -5.54 -9.37
N ASP A 273 15.18 -6.63 -9.26
CA ASP A 273 15.17 -7.75 -10.20
C ASP A 273 14.37 -7.48 -11.49
N GLY A 274 13.76 -6.30 -11.60
CA GLY A 274 12.98 -5.87 -12.76
C GLY A 274 11.56 -6.41 -12.83
N LEU A 275 11.10 -7.15 -11.81
CA LEU A 275 9.72 -7.60 -11.69
C LEU A 275 8.85 -6.52 -11.06
N PHE A 276 7.55 -6.53 -11.40
CA PHE A 276 6.54 -5.70 -10.77
C PHE A 276 5.79 -6.49 -9.70
N TYR A 277 5.64 -5.88 -8.53
CA TYR A 277 4.98 -6.44 -7.37
C TYR A 277 3.70 -5.64 -7.14
N VAL A 278 2.55 -6.30 -7.27
CA VAL A 278 1.24 -5.64 -7.19
C VAL A 278 0.50 -6.18 -5.96
N PRO A 279 0.36 -5.39 -4.89
CA PRO A 279 -0.34 -5.82 -3.68
C PRO A 279 -1.85 -5.83 -3.89
N SER A 280 -2.56 -6.58 -3.06
CA SER A 280 -4.02 -6.52 -2.94
C SER A 280 -4.42 -6.15 -1.52
N SER A 281 -5.21 -5.07 -1.40
CA SER A 281 -5.77 -4.64 -0.10
C SER A 281 -6.91 -5.52 0.40
N MET A 282 -7.25 -6.61 -0.30
CA MET A 282 -8.33 -7.51 0.09
C MET A 282 -7.90 -8.97 0.22
N SER A 283 -7.12 -9.49 -0.73
CA SER A 283 -6.71 -10.89 -0.70
C SER A 283 -5.50 -11.14 0.20
N GLY A 284 -4.77 -10.09 0.58
CA GLY A 284 -3.52 -10.19 1.35
C GLY A 284 -2.41 -10.93 0.61
N ARG A 285 -2.42 -10.83 -0.72
CA ARG A 285 -1.44 -11.41 -1.63
C ARG A 285 -0.76 -10.31 -2.44
N ILE A 286 0.45 -10.59 -2.92
CA ILE A 286 1.17 -9.75 -3.87
C ILE A 286 1.40 -10.57 -5.13
N GLY A 287 0.83 -10.13 -6.25
CA GLY A 287 1.12 -10.72 -7.55
C GLY A 287 2.48 -10.25 -8.06
N VAL A 288 3.28 -11.18 -8.60
CA VAL A 288 4.59 -10.88 -9.18
C VAL A 288 4.50 -11.00 -10.69
N TYR A 289 4.92 -9.96 -11.42
CA TYR A 289 4.74 -9.85 -12.85
C TYR A 289 6.04 -9.49 -13.57
N SER A 290 6.27 -10.11 -14.73
CA SER A 290 7.32 -9.70 -15.67
C SER A 290 6.73 -8.78 -16.73
N LEU A 291 7.36 -7.63 -16.97
CA LEU A 291 6.97 -6.74 -18.07
C LEU A 291 7.67 -7.14 -19.37
N SER A 292 6.89 -7.20 -20.44
CA SER A 292 7.36 -7.42 -21.81
C SER A 292 6.67 -6.45 -22.77
N SER A 293 7.07 -6.44 -24.04
CA SER A 293 6.37 -5.65 -25.08
C SER A 293 4.90 -6.05 -25.28
N ALA A 294 4.52 -7.26 -24.86
CA ALA A 294 3.13 -7.75 -24.93
C ALA A 294 2.28 -7.40 -23.69
N GLY A 295 2.88 -6.79 -22.65
CA GLY A 295 2.23 -6.48 -21.38
C GLY A 295 2.86 -7.21 -20.18
N LEU A 296 2.11 -7.29 -19.08
CA LEU A 296 2.51 -7.95 -17.84
C LEU A 296 2.06 -9.41 -17.81
N THR A 297 2.98 -10.32 -17.50
CA THR A 297 2.68 -11.74 -17.28
C THR A 297 2.92 -12.09 -15.82
N LYS A 298 1.94 -12.69 -15.14
CA LYS A 298 2.09 -13.15 -13.76
C LYS A 298 3.06 -14.33 -13.72
N THR A 299 4.11 -14.22 -12.89
CA THR A 299 5.17 -15.23 -12.75
C THR A 299 5.18 -15.91 -11.39
N ASP A 300 4.70 -15.23 -10.34
CA ASP A 300 4.66 -15.75 -8.97
C ASP A 300 3.56 -15.05 -8.15
N GLU A 301 3.34 -15.52 -6.92
CA GLU A 301 2.45 -14.90 -5.94
C GLU A 301 3.00 -15.06 -4.52
N ILE A 302 2.93 -13.99 -3.73
CA ILE A 302 3.44 -13.95 -2.36
C ILE A 302 2.23 -13.84 -1.42
N GLU A 303 2.04 -14.81 -0.54
CA GLU A 303 1.03 -14.79 0.50
C GLU A 303 1.56 -14.08 1.75
N VAL A 304 0.94 -12.94 2.11
CA VAL A 304 1.24 -12.21 3.36
C VAL A 304 0.16 -12.49 4.42
N GLY A 305 -1.09 -12.66 3.99
CA GLY A 305 -2.21 -13.01 4.87
C GLY A 305 -2.84 -11.83 5.61
N MET A 306 -2.61 -10.61 5.12
CA MET A 306 -3.18 -9.38 5.66
C MET A 306 -3.42 -8.38 4.51
N PRO A 307 -4.50 -7.58 4.52
CA PRO A 307 -4.72 -6.47 3.61
C PRO A 307 -3.48 -5.59 3.46
N ILE A 308 -3.00 -5.44 2.23
CA ILE A 308 -1.73 -4.76 1.92
C ILE A 308 -2.05 -3.44 1.23
N ASP A 309 -1.34 -2.38 1.62
CA ASP A 309 -1.43 -1.06 1.02
C ASP A 309 -0.19 -0.82 0.14
N ASN A 310 0.64 0.19 0.39
CA ASN A 310 1.82 0.45 -0.42
C ASN A 310 2.99 -0.49 -0.10
N LEU A 311 3.67 -0.88 -1.17
CA LEU A 311 4.97 -1.54 -1.14
C LEU A 311 6.08 -0.50 -1.31
N SER A 312 7.26 -0.76 -0.76
CA SER A 312 8.50 -0.05 -1.10
C SER A 312 9.65 -1.04 -1.24
N VAL A 313 10.67 -0.69 -2.03
CA VAL A 313 11.87 -1.50 -2.22
C VAL A 313 13.06 -0.79 -1.60
N ASP A 314 13.85 -1.47 -0.77
CA ASP A 314 15.09 -0.91 -0.23
C ASP A 314 16.30 -1.15 -1.15
N ALA A 315 17.44 -0.50 -0.88
CA ALA A 315 18.67 -0.71 -1.64
C ALA A 315 19.25 -2.13 -1.59
N ASN A 316 18.79 -3.02 -0.69
CA ASN A 316 19.15 -4.44 -0.72
C ASN A 316 18.25 -5.27 -1.64
N GLY A 317 17.15 -4.68 -2.16
CA GLY A 317 16.13 -5.36 -2.93
C GLY A 317 15.08 -6.09 -2.08
N ASP A 318 15.04 -5.83 -0.77
CA ASP A 318 13.95 -6.29 0.07
C ASP A 318 12.72 -5.41 -0.14
N ILE A 319 11.54 -6.04 -0.13
CA ILE A 319 10.27 -5.34 -0.23
C ILE A 319 9.69 -5.17 1.17
N PHE A 320 9.28 -3.95 1.49
CA PHE A 320 8.53 -3.63 2.68
C PHE A 320 7.08 -3.37 2.31
N ALA A 321 6.14 -3.96 3.05
CA ALA A 321 4.72 -3.85 2.79
C ALA A 321 4.02 -3.29 4.02
N ALA A 322 3.35 -2.15 3.85
CA ALA A 322 2.40 -1.65 4.82
C ALA A 322 1.09 -2.43 4.73
N ALA A 323 0.48 -2.72 5.87
CA ALA A 323 -0.71 -3.56 5.92
C ALA A 323 -1.69 -3.11 7.02
N PHE A 324 -2.97 -3.40 6.78
CA PHE A 324 -4.09 -3.05 7.66
C PHE A 324 -4.54 -4.25 8.49
N PRO A 325 -4.15 -4.33 9.77
CA PRO A 325 -4.60 -5.40 10.65
C PRO A 325 -6.10 -5.31 11.01
N ASP A 326 -6.73 -4.14 10.92
CA ASP A 326 -8.15 -3.93 11.24
C ASP A 326 -8.87 -3.08 10.16
N SER A 327 -9.28 -3.74 9.07
CA SER A 327 -9.96 -3.10 7.93
C SER A 327 -11.32 -2.51 8.28
N LEU A 328 -12.02 -3.06 9.29
CA LEU A 328 -13.32 -2.52 9.70
C LEU A 328 -13.16 -1.16 10.39
N LYS A 329 -12.11 -0.98 11.20
CA LYS A 329 -11.76 0.34 11.72
C LYS A 329 -11.33 1.28 10.61
N LEU A 330 -10.50 0.82 9.67
CA LEU A 330 -10.09 1.62 8.52
C LEU A 330 -11.30 2.15 7.73
N VAL A 331 -12.22 1.28 7.32
CA VAL A 331 -13.40 1.66 6.54
C VAL A 331 -14.27 2.66 7.30
N LYS A 332 -14.46 2.47 8.61
CA LYS A 332 -15.20 3.44 9.45
C LYS A 332 -14.50 4.79 9.50
N GLU A 333 -13.19 4.80 9.66
CA GLU A 333 -12.44 6.05 9.74
C GLU A 333 -12.43 6.81 8.42
N VAL A 334 -12.22 6.11 7.30
CA VAL A 334 -12.21 6.69 5.96
C VAL A 334 -13.59 7.27 5.60
N ARG A 335 -14.69 6.56 5.87
CA ARG A 335 -16.03 6.95 5.38
C ARG A 335 -16.76 7.97 6.24
N ILE A 336 -16.52 7.98 7.56
CA ILE A 336 -17.30 8.82 8.48
C ILE A 336 -16.45 9.57 9.51
N SER A 337 -15.11 9.56 9.39
CA SER A 337 -14.18 10.26 10.29
C SER A 337 -14.50 10.02 11.78
N ALA A 338 -14.56 8.74 12.16
CA ALA A 338 -15.02 8.32 13.46
C ALA A 338 -14.05 8.66 14.62
N GLY A 339 -12.89 9.24 14.35
CA GLY A 339 -11.86 9.56 15.34
C GLY A 339 -11.19 8.32 15.90
N LEU A 340 -11.15 7.24 15.11
CA LEU A 340 -10.57 5.97 15.48
C LEU A 340 -9.05 5.96 15.25
N VAL A 341 -8.34 5.38 16.20
CA VAL A 341 -6.94 4.98 15.98
C VAL A 341 -6.95 3.66 15.20
N VAL A 342 -6.43 3.69 13.97
CA VAL A 342 -6.35 2.54 13.08
C VAL A 342 -4.94 1.93 13.18
N PRO A 343 -4.80 0.68 13.65
CA PRO A 343 -3.51 0.03 13.80
C PRO A 343 -2.83 -0.24 12.45
N GLY A 344 -1.50 -0.35 12.46
CA GLY A 344 -0.68 -0.64 11.28
C GLY A 344 0.24 -1.84 11.48
N THR A 345 0.68 -2.47 10.39
CA THR A 345 1.66 -3.55 10.37
C THR A 345 2.65 -3.35 9.23
N VAL A 346 3.93 -3.59 9.48
CA VAL A 346 4.98 -3.62 8.47
C VAL A 346 5.48 -5.05 8.30
N TRP A 347 5.46 -5.52 7.05
CA TRP A 347 6.04 -6.79 6.64
C TRP A 347 7.31 -6.53 5.83
N GLN A 348 8.28 -7.44 5.94
CA GLN A 348 9.43 -7.51 5.06
C GLN A 348 9.37 -8.81 4.27
N ILE A 349 9.69 -8.71 2.99
CA ILE A 349 9.61 -9.76 2.00
C ILE A 349 10.96 -9.81 1.29
N ARG A 350 11.60 -10.97 1.37
CA ARG A 350 12.90 -11.22 0.74
C ARG A 350 12.82 -12.39 -0.21
N LYS A 351 13.37 -12.22 -1.41
CA LYS A 351 13.54 -13.31 -2.38
C LYS A 351 14.63 -14.28 -1.90
N VAL A 352 14.34 -15.57 -1.89
CA VAL A 352 15.26 -16.64 -1.49
C VAL A 352 15.94 -17.18 -2.75
N SER A 353 17.22 -16.85 -2.96
CA SER A 353 17.92 -17.12 -4.22
C SER A 353 18.92 -18.29 -4.18
N SER A 354 19.20 -18.91 -3.02
CA SER A 354 20.06 -20.11 -2.94
C SER A 354 19.98 -20.87 -1.60
N GLU A 355 20.47 -22.12 -1.56
CA GLU A 355 20.67 -22.94 -0.35
C GLU A 355 21.57 -22.26 0.71
N SER A 356 22.43 -21.29 0.32
CA SER A 356 23.30 -20.56 1.26
C SER A 356 22.54 -19.59 2.18
N ASP A 357 21.31 -19.22 1.81
CA ASP A 357 20.39 -18.41 2.62
C ASP A 357 19.64 -19.26 3.67
N GLU A 358 19.89 -20.59 3.71
CA GLU A 358 19.49 -21.46 4.82
C GLU A 358 20.28 -21.18 6.10
N SER A 359 21.47 -20.58 6.01
CA SER A 359 22.30 -20.23 7.18
C SER A 359 21.67 -19.12 8.04
N ARG A 360 20.77 -18.31 7.47
CA ARG A 360 19.87 -17.41 8.21
C ARG A 360 18.59 -18.15 8.60
N LYS A 361 18.72 -19.22 9.40
CA LYS A 361 17.58 -19.85 10.08
C LYS A 361 16.96 -18.84 11.06
N GLY A 362 16.07 -17.99 10.55
CA GLY A 362 15.40 -16.92 11.28
C GLY A 362 14.04 -16.60 10.66
N LYS A 363 13.08 -16.33 11.54
CA LYS A 363 11.62 -16.15 11.36
C LYS A 363 11.15 -15.66 9.98
N GLY A 364 10.15 -16.35 9.45
CA GLY A 364 9.30 -15.92 8.34
C GLY A 364 8.58 -17.10 7.71
N SER A 365 7.37 -16.89 7.21
CA SER A 365 6.69 -17.89 6.38
C SER A 365 7.38 -17.94 5.01
N ILE A 366 7.48 -19.14 4.43
CA ILE A 366 7.96 -19.31 3.06
C ILE A 366 6.74 -19.39 2.14
N THR A 367 6.68 -18.51 1.15
CA THR A 367 5.66 -18.48 0.10
C THR A 367 6.36 -18.50 -1.25
N GLY A 368 6.33 -19.65 -1.92
CA GLY A 368 7.10 -19.86 -3.16
C GLY A 368 8.59 -19.58 -2.94
N ASN A 369 9.13 -18.63 -3.70
CA ASN A 369 10.54 -18.21 -3.64
C ASN A 369 10.80 -17.06 -2.67
N TYR A 370 9.87 -16.76 -1.77
CA TYR A 370 9.94 -15.58 -0.90
C TYR A 370 9.81 -15.97 0.57
N ARG A 371 10.58 -15.29 1.41
CA ARG A 371 10.46 -15.32 2.86
C ARG A 371 9.76 -14.05 3.32
N VAL A 372 8.73 -14.19 4.15
CA VAL A 372 7.86 -13.09 4.61
C VAL A 372 7.80 -13.08 6.12
N TRP A 373 8.09 -11.95 6.75
CA TRP A 373 8.00 -11.80 8.20
C TRP A 373 7.55 -10.40 8.61
N LYS A 374 6.91 -10.34 9.77
CA LYS A 374 6.44 -9.11 10.39
C LYS A 374 7.63 -8.40 11.06
N VAL A 375 7.82 -7.13 10.76
CA VAL A 375 8.91 -6.29 11.29
C VAL A 375 8.41 -5.36 12.39
N LEU A 376 7.20 -4.82 12.23
CA LEU A 376 6.57 -3.92 13.19
C LEU A 376 5.05 -4.13 13.19
N GLU A 377 4.40 -3.91 14.32
CA GLU A 377 2.94 -3.79 14.43
C GLU A 377 2.60 -2.99 15.69
N ASP A 378 1.65 -2.07 15.58
CA ASP A 378 1.24 -1.20 16.68
C ASP A 378 -0.27 -1.29 16.88
N ARG A 379 -0.71 -2.33 17.61
CA ARG A 379 -2.13 -2.55 17.93
C ARG A 379 -2.84 -1.31 18.46
N ASP A 380 -2.14 -0.55 19.29
CA ASP A 380 -2.71 0.53 20.07
C ASP A 380 -2.47 1.90 19.40
N GLY A 381 -1.80 1.94 18.23
CA GLY A 381 -1.44 3.16 17.49
C GLY A 381 -0.72 4.20 18.34
N LYS A 382 0.17 3.74 19.22
CA LYS A 382 0.94 4.60 20.15
C LYS A 382 1.86 5.53 19.38
N VAL A 383 2.57 4.98 18.40
CA VAL A 383 3.62 5.66 17.63
C VAL A 383 3.31 5.67 16.15
N MET A 384 2.86 4.55 15.58
CA MET A 384 2.52 4.48 14.15
C MET A 384 1.43 5.49 13.79
N PRO A 385 1.54 6.13 12.61
CA PRO A 385 0.49 7.03 12.16
C PRO A 385 -0.79 6.24 11.85
N SER A 386 -1.95 6.83 12.14
CA SER A 386 -3.25 6.15 11.96
C SER A 386 -3.48 5.84 10.48
N ALA A 387 -3.92 4.60 10.18
CA ALA A 387 -4.06 4.10 8.82
C ALA A 387 -2.75 4.25 8.03
N MET A 388 -1.67 3.68 8.59
CA MET A 388 -0.35 3.64 7.98
C MET A 388 -0.41 2.90 6.63
N THR A 389 0.12 3.54 5.60
CA THR A 389 -0.03 3.14 4.19
C THR A 389 1.28 2.78 3.52
N VAL A 390 2.42 3.24 4.05
CA VAL A 390 3.74 3.00 3.46
C VAL A 390 4.80 2.84 4.56
N ALA A 391 5.79 2.00 4.31
CA ALA A 391 6.93 1.79 5.20
C ALA A 391 8.23 1.70 4.38
N VAL A 392 9.08 2.72 4.45
CA VAL A 392 10.34 2.79 3.70
C VAL A 392 11.52 2.47 4.61
N HIS A 393 12.33 1.48 4.23
CA HIS A 393 13.48 1.03 4.99
C HIS A 393 14.78 1.66 4.48
N ASP A 394 15.51 2.31 5.38
CA ASP A 394 16.88 2.77 5.15
C ASP A 394 17.85 1.62 5.44
N SER A 395 18.20 0.86 4.40
CA SER A 395 19.13 -0.27 4.47
C SER A 395 20.48 0.04 5.14
N LYS A 396 20.92 1.31 5.09
CA LYS A 396 22.21 1.76 5.65
C LYS A 396 22.21 1.79 7.17
N THR A 397 21.09 2.12 7.79
CA THR A 397 20.98 2.31 9.24
C THR A 397 19.98 1.38 9.90
N GLY A 398 19.17 0.68 9.12
CA GLY A 398 18.07 -0.17 9.58
C GLY A 398 16.82 0.61 10.01
N ARG A 399 16.80 1.94 9.86
CA ARG A 399 15.65 2.78 10.19
C ARG A 399 14.48 2.50 9.25
N ILE A 400 13.26 2.61 9.77
CA ILE A 400 12.03 2.47 8.99
C ILE A 400 11.20 3.74 9.15
N PHE A 401 10.88 4.39 8.04
CA PHE A 401 10.03 5.58 7.97
C PHE A 401 8.61 5.17 7.54
N LEU A 402 7.61 5.66 8.26
CA LEU A 402 6.21 5.27 8.10
C LEU A 402 5.37 6.49 7.72
N GLY A 403 4.60 6.35 6.65
CA GLY A 403 3.59 7.31 6.18
C GLY A 403 2.17 6.77 6.37
N SER A 404 1.17 7.61 6.12
CA SER A 404 -0.24 7.26 6.31
C SER A 404 -1.18 8.14 5.51
N VAL A 405 -2.37 7.62 5.21
CA VAL A 405 -3.46 8.36 4.59
C VAL A 405 -4.20 9.22 5.61
N LEU A 406 -4.27 8.86 6.89
CA LEU A 406 -5.09 9.56 7.89
C LEU A 406 -4.31 9.94 9.16
N GLY A 407 -2.98 9.89 9.11
CA GLY A 407 -2.13 10.29 10.23
C GLY A 407 -1.70 11.75 10.19
N GLY A 408 -1.51 12.32 11.37
CA GLY A 408 -1.07 13.70 11.57
C GLY A 408 0.45 13.90 11.54
N HIS A 409 1.22 12.85 11.28
CA HIS A 409 2.67 12.80 11.44
C HIS A 409 3.26 11.67 10.61
N LEU A 410 4.56 11.73 10.34
CA LEU A 410 5.36 10.55 9.95
C LEU A 410 5.90 9.88 11.20
N THR A 411 6.30 8.62 11.13
CA THR A 411 7.04 7.94 12.22
C THR A 411 8.36 7.41 11.71
N VAL A 412 9.41 7.52 12.52
CA VAL A 412 10.65 6.76 12.30
C VAL A 412 10.82 5.75 13.42
N CYS A 413 11.23 4.55 13.06
CA CYS A 413 11.57 3.46 13.95
C CYS A 413 13.05 3.13 13.78
N GLU A 414 13.82 3.29 14.85
CA GLU A 414 15.25 3.00 14.89
C GLU A 414 15.48 1.61 15.50
N PRO A 415 16.30 0.75 14.89
CA PRO A 415 16.64 -0.54 15.50
C PRO A 415 17.27 -0.33 16.88
N ILE A 416 16.81 -1.08 17.87
CA ILE A 416 17.46 -1.10 19.19
C ILE A 416 18.78 -1.86 19.03
N PRO A 417 19.95 -1.26 19.35
CA PRO A 417 21.23 -1.96 19.29
C PRO A 417 21.20 -3.15 20.25
N ILE A 418 21.26 -4.37 19.71
CA ILE A 418 21.41 -5.57 20.53
C ILE A 418 22.90 -5.72 20.84
N ALA A 419 23.28 -5.70 22.12
CA ALA A 419 24.65 -6.00 22.52
C ALA A 419 25.07 -7.38 21.98
N ASN A 420 26.24 -7.45 21.34
CA ASN A 420 26.79 -8.66 20.75
C ASN A 420 26.59 -9.87 21.69
N GLY A 421 25.81 -10.87 21.24
CA GLY A 421 25.59 -12.14 21.95
C GLY A 421 24.16 -12.44 22.43
N GLN A 422 23.18 -11.53 22.28
CA GLN A 422 21.77 -11.80 22.63
C GLN A 422 20.80 -11.93 21.43
N GLN A 423 21.34 -11.95 20.22
CA GLN A 423 20.58 -11.92 18.96
C GLN A 423 19.58 -13.08 18.83
N GLU A 424 19.79 -14.19 19.54
CA GLU A 424 18.95 -15.39 19.48
C GLU A 424 17.94 -15.53 20.65
N ALA A 425 18.11 -14.81 21.76
CA ALA A 425 17.38 -15.10 23.01
C ALA A 425 16.12 -14.25 23.23
N LEU A 426 16.08 -13.00 22.78
CA LEU A 426 14.93 -12.10 23.00
C LEU A 426 13.82 -12.23 21.93
N LEU A 427 14.15 -12.79 20.77
CA LEU A 427 13.20 -13.01 19.66
C LEU A 427 12.55 -14.40 19.68
N SER A 428 12.94 -15.30 20.60
CA SER A 428 12.49 -16.70 20.66
C SER A 428 11.18 -16.92 21.43
N THR A 429 10.74 -15.96 22.26
CA THR A 429 9.63 -16.21 23.22
C THR A 429 8.23 -15.84 22.75
N LYS A 430 8.04 -15.39 21.51
CA LYS A 430 6.70 -15.17 20.94
C LYS A 430 6.67 -15.66 19.49
N THR A 431 6.40 -16.95 19.31
CA THR A 431 6.18 -17.57 18.01
C THR A 431 4.81 -17.17 17.47
N TRP A 432 4.80 -16.66 16.23
CA TRP A 432 3.62 -16.70 15.38
C TRP A 432 3.38 -18.17 15.01
N GLU A 433 2.47 -18.83 15.72
CA GLU A 433 1.91 -20.08 15.23
C GLU A 433 0.79 -19.74 14.26
N HIS A 434 1.01 -20.09 12.99
CA HIS A 434 -0.09 -20.28 12.06
C HIS A 434 -0.91 -21.43 12.63
N HIS A 435 -1.99 -21.13 13.37
CA HIS A 435 -3.00 -22.14 13.67
C HIS A 435 -3.67 -22.48 12.34
N ASP A 436 -3.02 -23.39 11.63
CA ASP A 436 -3.54 -23.97 10.42
C ASP A 436 -4.76 -24.82 10.80
N LYS A 437 -5.95 -24.21 10.75
CA LYS A 437 -7.21 -24.93 10.91
C LYS A 437 -7.51 -25.83 9.69
N ARG A 438 -6.57 -26.01 8.75
CA ARG A 438 -6.71 -26.96 7.64
C ARG A 438 -6.91 -28.41 8.11
N ASP A 439 -6.40 -28.81 9.28
CA ASP A 439 -6.50 -30.20 9.75
C ASP A 439 -7.75 -30.53 10.58
N ASN A 440 -8.44 -29.53 11.15
CA ASN A 440 -9.61 -29.80 11.99
C ASN A 440 -10.93 -29.92 11.22
N ALA A 441 -10.94 -29.59 9.92
CA ALA A 441 -12.11 -29.79 9.07
C ALA A 441 -12.25 -31.25 8.56
N VAL A 442 -11.18 -32.06 8.63
CA VAL A 442 -11.20 -33.47 8.19
C VAL A 442 -11.49 -34.44 9.34
N ALA A 443 -11.24 -34.03 10.60
CA ALA A 443 -11.50 -34.86 11.78
C ALA A 443 -12.99 -34.99 12.14
N LEU A 444 -13.85 -34.06 11.71
CA LEU A 444 -15.30 -34.11 11.92
C LEU A 444 -16.06 -34.99 10.91
N ALA A 445 -15.37 -35.61 9.95
CA ALA A 445 -15.95 -36.49 8.93
C ALA A 445 -15.68 -37.99 9.14
N ARG A 446 -14.99 -38.39 10.21
CA ARG A 446 -14.79 -39.81 10.56
C ARG A 446 -15.35 -40.08 11.95
N GLY A 447 -16.58 -40.58 11.97
CA GLY A 447 -17.21 -41.11 13.19
C GLY A 447 -16.38 -42.25 13.75
N ILE A 448 -15.64 -41.96 14.83
CA ILE A 448 -15.04 -42.96 15.71
C ILE A 448 -15.59 -42.66 17.11
N PRO A 449 -16.31 -43.60 17.76
CA PRO A 449 -16.84 -43.35 19.08
C PRO A 449 -15.72 -43.38 20.12
N SER A 450 -15.73 -42.40 21.02
CA SER A 450 -14.88 -42.36 22.20
C SER A 450 -15.43 -43.33 23.26
N GLU A 451 -14.69 -44.38 23.56
CA GLU A 451 -14.89 -45.15 24.79
C GLU A 451 -14.22 -44.47 25.99
N GLU A 452 -14.91 -44.63 27.11
CA GLU A 452 -14.70 -44.08 28.44
C GLU A 452 -13.32 -44.37 29.02
N HIS A 453 -12.81 -43.47 29.86
CA HIS A 453 -12.28 -43.84 31.18
C HIS A 453 -12.32 -42.63 32.12
N ILE A 454 -13.28 -42.68 33.05
CA ILE A 454 -13.35 -41.90 34.29
C ILE A 454 -12.65 -42.71 35.37
N ILE A 455 -11.65 -42.14 36.06
CA ILE A 455 -11.36 -42.46 37.48
C ILE A 455 -10.74 -41.21 38.18
N PHE A 456 -11.50 -40.72 39.17
CA PHE A 456 -11.27 -39.76 40.28
C PHE A 456 -10.64 -38.39 40.05
#